data_AF-A0A536H7E1-F1
#
_entry.id   AF-A0A536H7E1-F1
#
_cell.length_a   1.000
_cell.length_b   1.000
_cell.length_c   1.000
_cell.angle_alpha   90.00
_cell.angle_beta   90.00
_cell.angle_gamma   90.00
#
_symmetry.space_group_name_H-M   'P 1'
#
loop_
_entity.id
_entity.type
_entity.pdbx_description
1 polymer ?
#
loop_
_entity_poly.entity_id
_entity_poly.type
_entity_poly.pdbx_seq_one_letter_code
_entity_poly.pdbx_strand_id
1 'polypeptide(L)'
;MTQQSDLATMFLLTGGDLKISYYINEDNSSELDYQDAQGSLTFPSDKLRIQPGAIGTLITAPLKNSADAGATTFTLVLPNVKLGGQTKQPIETFAIITQDYSTLQKVGAQFTYKVVPLQGTGQYTDY
;
A
#
# COMPACT_ATOMS: atom_id res chain seq x y z
N MET A 1 6.10 10.27 -30.50
CA MET A 1 5.48 10.86 -29.30
C MET A 1 5.17 9.72 -28.38
N THR A 2 5.95 9.53 -27.31
CA THR A 2 5.62 8.57 -26.26
C THR A 2 4.33 9.05 -25.62
N GLN A 3 3.26 8.27 -25.76
CA GLN A 3 1.99 8.61 -25.14
C GLN A 3 2.18 8.44 -23.64
N GLN A 4 2.33 9.56 -22.93
CA GLN A 4 2.35 9.59 -21.48
C GLN A 4 1.15 8.80 -20.97
N SER A 5 1.41 7.84 -20.07
CA SER A 5 0.35 7.05 -19.46
C SER A 5 -0.64 7.99 -18.77
N ASP A 6 -1.93 7.84 -19.05
CA ASP A 6 -2.98 8.57 -18.34
C ASP A 6 -3.19 8.02 -16.92
N LEU A 7 -2.43 7.02 -16.49
CA LEU A 7 -2.49 6.45 -15.15
C LEU A 7 -1.35 6.98 -14.27
N ALA A 8 -1.69 7.27 -13.02
CA ALA A 8 -0.69 7.55 -12.00
C ALA A 8 0.20 6.32 -11.75
N THR A 9 1.51 6.57 -11.62
CA THR A 9 2.53 5.55 -11.32
C THR A 9 3.21 5.81 -9.97
N MET A 10 3.01 6.98 -9.37
CA MET A 10 3.53 7.35 -8.05
C MET A 10 2.39 7.89 -7.17
N PHE A 11 2.36 7.42 -5.93
CA PHE A 11 1.30 7.72 -4.97
C PHE A 11 1.92 8.16 -3.65
N LEU A 12 1.52 9.34 -3.18
CA LEU A 12 1.92 9.90 -1.89
C LEU A 12 0.68 10.00 -1.02
N LEU A 13 0.61 9.20 0.04
CA LEU A 13 -0.57 9.04 0.87
C LEU A 13 -0.23 9.26 2.35
N THR A 14 -1.17 9.83 3.09
CA THR A 14 -1.04 10.09 4.53
C THR A 14 -2.35 9.84 5.26
N GLY A 15 -2.26 9.44 6.54
CA GLY A 15 -3.41 9.29 7.42
C GLY A 15 -3.01 8.98 8.86
N GLY A 16 -3.43 9.83 9.80
CA GLY A 16 -2.89 9.79 11.17
C GLY A 16 -1.36 9.97 11.15
N ASP A 17 -0.64 9.08 11.84
CA ASP A 17 0.83 9.06 11.83
C ASP A 17 1.44 8.31 10.64
N LEU A 18 0.60 7.71 9.78
CA LEU A 18 1.04 6.89 8.66
C LEU A 18 1.34 7.76 7.42
N LYS A 19 2.49 7.53 6.82
CA LYS A 19 2.88 8.06 5.50
C LYS A 19 3.30 6.90 4.60
N ILE A 20 2.79 6.91 3.37
CA ILE A 20 3.08 5.90 2.36
C ILE A 20 3.55 6.60 1.09
N SER A 21 4.66 6.12 0.52
CA SER A 21 5.00 6.37 -0.88
C SER A 21 4.95 5.02 -1.61
N TYR A 22 4.24 4.96 -2.72
CA TYR A 22 4.24 3.78 -3.58
C TYR A 22 4.52 4.20 -5.01
N TYR A 23 5.46 3.53 -5.66
CA TYR A 23 5.78 3.81 -7.05
C TYR A 23 5.87 2.54 -7.88
N ILE A 24 5.51 2.67 -9.16
CA ILE A 24 5.52 1.63 -10.18
C ILE A 24 6.44 2.14 -11.30
N ASN A 25 7.49 1.38 -11.59
CA ASN A 25 8.46 1.67 -12.64
C ASN A 25 7.97 1.15 -14.01
N GLU A 26 8.60 1.58 -15.10
CA GLU A 26 8.23 1.16 -16.45
C GLU A 26 8.32 -0.36 -16.69
N ASP A 27 9.24 -1.05 -16.01
CA ASP A 27 9.40 -2.50 -16.08
C ASP A 27 8.36 -3.28 -15.23
N ASN A 28 7.40 -2.56 -14.64
CA ASN A 28 6.40 -3.04 -13.67
C ASN A 28 6.98 -3.51 -12.34
N SER A 29 8.25 -3.25 -12.05
CA SER A 29 8.72 -3.29 -10.67
C SER A 29 8.09 -2.14 -9.89
N SER A 30 8.00 -2.31 -8.58
CA SER A 30 7.40 -1.38 -7.65
C SER A 30 8.13 -1.37 -6.32
N GLU A 31 8.02 -0.29 -5.58
CA GLU A 31 8.47 -0.22 -4.20
C GLU A 31 7.48 0.57 -3.36
N LEU A 32 7.38 0.17 -2.10
CA LEU A 32 6.54 0.79 -1.11
C LEU A 32 7.39 1.26 0.06
N ASP A 33 7.40 2.57 0.31
CA ASP A 33 7.87 3.14 1.56
C ASP A 33 6.71 3.28 2.52
N TYR A 34 6.89 2.72 3.71
CA TYR A 34 5.98 2.79 4.83
C TYR A 34 6.67 3.56 5.96
N GLN A 35 5.99 4.55 6.53
CA GLN A 35 6.47 5.24 7.73
C GLN A 35 5.32 5.44 8.71
N ASP A 36 5.53 5.06 9.96
CA ASP A 36 4.64 5.34 11.09
C ASP A 36 5.40 5.98 12.26
N ALA A 37 4.77 6.01 13.44
CA ALA A 37 5.36 6.54 14.65
C ALA A 37 6.53 5.68 15.19
N GLN A 38 6.65 4.43 14.74
CA GLN A 38 7.65 3.46 15.17
C GLN A 38 8.89 3.46 14.27
N GLY A 39 8.77 3.90 13.02
CA GLY A 39 9.89 4.07 12.11
C GLY A 39 9.50 3.98 10.63
N SER A 40 10.51 3.74 9.79
CA SER A 40 10.34 3.59 8.33
C SER A 40 10.78 2.20 7.87
N LEU A 41 10.05 1.66 6.90
CA LEU A 41 10.33 0.41 6.20
C LEU A 41 10.17 0.61 4.71
N THR A 42 11.06 0.03 3.92
CA THR A 42 11.00 0.05 2.45
C THR A 42 10.86 -1.37 1.94
N PHE A 43 9.91 -1.58 1.04
CA PHE A 43 9.56 -2.89 0.50
C PHE A 43 9.70 -2.90 -1.03
N PRO A 44 10.75 -3.57 -1.56
CA PRO A 44 10.84 -3.82 -3.00
C PRO A 44 9.79 -4.83 -3.45
N SER A 45 9.59 -4.94 -4.76
CA SER A 45 8.46 -5.67 -5.36
C SER A 45 8.40 -7.14 -4.95
N ASP A 46 9.55 -7.80 -4.80
CA ASP A 46 9.63 -9.21 -4.40
C ASP A 46 9.20 -9.46 -2.95
N LYS A 47 9.09 -8.41 -2.13
CA LYS A 47 8.54 -8.45 -0.76
C LYS A 47 7.07 -8.10 -0.68
N LEU A 48 6.49 -7.62 -1.78
CA LEU A 48 5.09 -7.22 -1.86
C LEU A 48 4.25 -8.34 -2.45
N ARG A 49 3.07 -8.57 -1.84
CA ARG A 49 2.00 -9.32 -2.49
C ARG A 49 1.04 -8.33 -3.13
N ILE A 50 1.03 -8.31 -4.46
CA ILE A 50 0.21 -7.40 -5.28
C ILE A 50 -0.93 -8.21 -5.91
N GLN A 51 -2.17 -7.83 -5.63
CA GLN A 51 -3.35 -8.56 -6.09
C GLN A 51 -4.42 -7.59 -6.61
N PRO A 52 -4.69 -7.58 -7.93
CA PRO A 52 -5.81 -6.83 -8.48
C PRO A 52 -7.16 -7.30 -7.93
N GLY A 53 -8.10 -6.38 -7.75
CA GLY A 53 -9.43 -6.68 -7.22
C GLY A 53 -10.49 -5.66 -7.64
N ALA A 54 -11.73 -5.91 -7.24
CA ALA A 54 -12.90 -5.11 -7.63
C ALA A 54 -12.89 -3.66 -7.09
N ILE A 55 -12.11 -3.39 -6.05
CA ILE A 55 -11.98 -2.07 -5.41
C ILE A 55 -10.62 -1.40 -5.67
N GLY A 56 -9.83 -1.95 -6.60
CA GLY A 56 -8.46 -1.55 -6.86
C GLY A 56 -7.47 -2.68 -6.60
N THR A 57 -6.18 -2.33 -6.62
CA THR A 57 -5.08 -3.26 -6.38
C THR A 57 -4.77 -3.30 -4.88
N LEU A 58 -4.71 -4.51 -4.33
CA LEU A 58 -4.28 -4.76 -2.95
C LEU A 58 -2.77 -4.95 -2.93
N ILE A 59 -2.04 -4.07 -2.25
CA ILE A 59 -0.58 -4.13 -2.09
C ILE A 59 -0.29 -4.45 -0.64
N THR A 60 0.21 -5.66 -0.37
CA THR A 60 0.43 -6.16 0.98
C THR A 60 1.91 -6.29 1.29
N ALA A 61 2.35 -5.69 2.40
CA ALA A 61 3.71 -5.71 2.92
C ALA A 61 3.75 -6.31 4.34
N PRO A 62 4.77 -7.12 4.70
CA PRO A 62 4.95 -7.60 6.06
C PRO A 62 5.59 -6.53 6.95
N LEU A 63 4.92 -6.06 8.00
CA LEU A 63 5.49 -5.06 8.93
C LEU A 63 6.37 -5.70 10.00
N LYS A 64 5.91 -6.80 10.60
CA LYS A 64 6.61 -7.50 11.66
C LYS A 64 6.19 -8.96 11.68
N ASN A 65 7.16 -9.84 11.92
CA ASN A 65 6.88 -11.25 12.22
C ASN A 65 7.52 -11.58 13.57
N SER A 66 6.74 -12.04 14.54
CA SER A 66 7.23 -12.46 15.85
C SER A 66 6.57 -13.77 16.23
N ALA A 67 7.38 -14.78 16.59
CA ALA A 67 6.88 -16.09 16.97
C ALA A 67 5.85 -16.02 18.12
N ASP A 68 6.01 -15.07 19.04
CA ASP A 68 5.17 -14.94 20.24
C ASP A 68 3.96 -14.01 20.06
N ALA A 69 4.00 -13.08 19.09
CA ALA A 69 2.95 -12.07 18.89
C ALA A 69 2.15 -12.24 17.58
N GLY A 70 2.52 -13.22 16.76
CA GLY A 70 1.96 -13.42 15.43
C GLY A 70 2.61 -12.52 14.37
N ALA A 71 1.99 -12.49 13.19
CA ALA A 71 2.45 -11.67 12.07
C ALA A 71 1.58 -10.42 11.95
N THR A 72 2.21 -9.28 11.65
CA THR A 72 1.54 -8.03 11.34
C THR A 72 1.81 -7.70 9.88
N THR A 73 0.74 -7.51 9.10
CA THR A 73 0.83 -7.06 7.71
C THR A 73 0.12 -5.72 7.55
N PHE A 74 0.61 -4.97 6.57
CA PHE A 74 -0.02 -3.77 6.04
C PHE A 74 -0.55 -4.09 4.64
N THR A 75 -1.79 -3.71 4.36
CA THR A 75 -2.38 -3.80 3.02
C THR A 75 -2.92 -2.44 2.60
N LEU A 76 -2.35 -1.86 1.55
CA LEU A 76 -2.90 -0.69 0.87
C LEU A 76 -3.96 -1.15 -0.14
N VAL A 77 -5.14 -0.53 -0.11
CA VAL A 77 -6.09 -0.60 -1.22
C VAL A 77 -5.79 0.56 -2.15
N LEU A 78 -5.40 0.29 -3.39
CA LEU A 78 -5.02 1.33 -4.35
C LEU A 78 -5.96 1.35 -5.55
N PRO A 79 -6.90 2.32 -5.66
CA PRO A 79 -7.70 2.49 -6.86
C PRO A 79 -6.82 2.93 -8.04
N ASN A 80 -7.28 2.63 -9.26
CA ASN A 80 -6.69 3.20 -10.47
C ASN A 80 -6.99 4.70 -10.51
N VAL A 81 -5.95 5.52 -10.66
CA VAL A 81 -6.08 6.98 -10.76
C VAL A 81 -5.77 7.41 -12.18
N LYS A 82 -6.80 7.90 -12.89
CA LYS A 82 -6.65 8.53 -14.21
C LYS A 82 -6.33 10.00 -14.02
N LEU A 83 -5.29 10.48 -14.69
CA LEU A 83 -4.79 11.84 -14.55
C LEU A 83 -5.59 12.86 -15.34
N GLY A 84 -6.22 12.47 -16.45
CA GLY A 84 -7.11 13.35 -17.21
C GLY A 84 -6.40 14.60 -17.74
N GLY A 85 -5.15 14.44 -18.18
CA GLY A 85 -4.30 15.55 -18.64
C GLY A 85 -3.76 16.46 -17.54
N GLN A 86 -3.97 16.13 -16.27
CA GLN A 86 -3.34 16.81 -15.13
C GLN A 86 -2.02 16.12 -14.74
N THR A 87 -1.14 16.82 -14.03
CA THR A 87 0.10 16.22 -13.53
C THR A 87 -0.12 15.35 -12.29
N LYS A 88 -1.21 15.60 -11.55
CA LYS A 88 -1.60 14.84 -10.36
C LYS A 88 -3.11 14.92 -10.14
N GLN A 89 -3.65 13.93 -9.42
CA GLN A 89 -5.04 13.87 -8.99
C GLN A 89 -5.13 13.56 -7.51
N PRO A 90 -6.08 14.19 -6.77
CA PRO A 90 -6.34 13.80 -5.39
C PRO A 90 -6.90 12.38 -5.34
N ILE A 91 -6.55 11.67 -4.29
CA ILE A 91 -7.01 10.31 -4.02
C ILE A 91 -7.39 10.20 -2.54
N GLU A 92 -8.53 9.56 -2.30
CA GLU A 92 -8.92 9.06 -1.00
C GLU A 92 -8.96 7.54 -1.07
N THR A 93 -8.36 6.88 -0.09
CA THR A 93 -8.36 5.43 0.02
C THR A 93 -8.17 5.02 1.48
N PHE A 94 -7.80 3.77 1.73
CA PHE A 94 -7.47 3.29 3.06
C PHE A 94 -6.42 2.17 3.02
N ALA A 95 -5.77 1.98 4.14
CA ALA A 95 -4.98 0.80 4.43
C ALA A 95 -5.64 -0.05 5.51
N ILE A 96 -5.25 -1.32 5.56
CA ILE A 96 -5.65 -2.27 6.57
C ILE A 96 -4.38 -2.80 7.24
N ILE A 97 -4.26 -2.61 8.55
CA ILE A 97 -3.29 -3.32 9.37
C ILE A 97 -3.96 -4.62 9.83
N THR A 98 -3.37 -5.75 9.48
CA THR A 98 -3.86 -7.08 9.87
C THR A 98 -2.92 -7.69 10.87
N GLN A 99 -3.45 -8.09 12.02
CA GLN A 99 -2.74 -8.96 12.95
C GLN A 99 -3.21 -10.39 12.74
N ASP A 100 -2.27 -11.28 12.44
CA ASP A 100 -2.46 -12.71 12.26
C ASP A 100 -2.05 -13.45 13.53
N TYR A 101 -3.02 -14.13 14.14
CA TYR A 101 -2.85 -14.97 15.32
C TYR A 101 -2.97 -16.47 15.01
N SER A 102 -2.92 -16.88 13.74
CA SER A 102 -3.10 -18.28 13.31
C SER A 102 -2.08 -19.25 13.90
N THR A 103 -0.89 -18.77 14.27
CA THR A 103 0.12 -19.56 14.99
C THR A 103 -0.19 -19.72 16.48
N LEU A 104 -1.17 -18.99 17.00
CA LEU A 104 -1.62 -19.06 18.40
C LEU A 104 -2.87 -19.95 18.50
N GLN A 105 -3.04 -20.65 19.62
CA GLN A 105 -4.24 -21.45 19.90
C GLN A 105 -5.45 -20.58 20.29
N LYS A 106 -5.80 -19.60 19.44
CA LYS A 106 -6.95 -18.72 19.66
C LYS A 106 -8.21 -19.35 19.06
N VAL A 107 -9.32 -19.35 19.79
CA VAL A 107 -10.63 -19.78 19.25
C VAL A 107 -11.30 -18.61 18.52
N GLY A 108 -11.87 -18.87 17.34
CA GLY A 108 -12.61 -17.87 16.55
C GLY A 108 -11.77 -17.22 15.43
N ALA A 109 -12.03 -15.95 15.13
CA ALA A 109 -11.33 -15.23 14.08
C ALA A 109 -9.82 -15.11 14.38
N GLN A 110 -9.01 -15.61 13.45
CA GLN A 110 -7.55 -15.60 13.56
C GLN A 110 -6.93 -14.26 13.15
N PHE A 111 -7.69 -13.41 12.48
CA PHE A 111 -7.27 -12.09 12.05
C PHE A 111 -8.02 -11.00 12.80
N THR A 112 -7.32 -9.94 13.16
CA THR A 112 -7.93 -8.67 13.56
C THR A 112 -7.46 -7.56 12.65
N TYR A 113 -8.32 -6.59 12.39
CA TYR A 113 -8.09 -5.55 11.40
C TYR A 113 -8.20 -4.17 12.04
N LYS A 114 -7.29 -3.27 11.66
CA LYS A 114 -7.42 -1.82 11.86
C LYS A 114 -7.42 -1.15 10.50
N VAL A 115 -8.48 -0.42 10.19
CA VAL A 115 -8.57 0.39 8.97
C VAL A 115 -7.99 1.77 9.25
N VAL A 116 -7.11 2.24 8.37
CA VAL A 116 -6.52 3.58 8.41
C VAL A 116 -6.96 4.33 7.16
N PRO A 117 -7.87 5.31 7.27
CA PRO A 117 -8.21 6.18 6.15
C PRO A 117 -6.98 6.94 5.67
N LEU A 118 -6.82 7.05 4.35
CA LEU A 118 -5.69 7.70 3.69
C LEU A 118 -6.18 8.73 2.68
N GLN A 119 -5.45 9.83 2.59
CA GLN A 119 -5.64 10.86 1.58
C GLN A 119 -4.30 11.26 0.99
N GLY A 120 -4.29 11.71 -0.26
CA GLY A 120 -3.07 12.14 -0.91
C GLY A 120 -3.23 12.39 -2.39
N THR A 121 -2.19 12.09 -3.16
CA THR A 121 -2.16 12.31 -4.61
C THR A 121 -1.58 11.13 -5.37
N GLY A 122 -2.18 10.82 -6.51
CA GLY A 122 -1.57 10.03 -7.58
C GLY A 122 -0.98 10.94 -8.64
N GLN A 123 0.22 10.66 -9.12
CA GLN A 123 0.93 11.40 -10.16
C GLN A 123 1.68 10.43 -11.07
N TYR A 124 2.04 10.88 -12.26
CA TYR A 124 2.90 10.13 -13.16
C TYR A 124 4.36 10.57 -12.98
N THR A 125 5.28 9.62 -13.06
CA THR A 125 6.72 9.88 -12.99
C THR A 125 7.44 9.07 -14.07
N ASP A 126 8.46 9.66 -14.68
CA ASP A 126 9.24 9.14 -15.82
C ASP A 126 10.48 8.32 -15.38
N TYR A 127 10.49 7.73 -14.18
CA TYR A 127 11.66 7.02 -13.64
C TYR A 127 11.76 5.56 -14.11
#